data_AF-A0A355S3L9-F1
#
_entry.id   AF-A0A355S3L9-F1
#
_cell.length_a   1.000
_cell.length_b   1.000
_cell.length_c   1.000
_cell.angle_alpha   90.00
_cell.angle_beta   90.00
_cell.angle_gamma   90.00
#
_symmetry.space_group_name_H-M   'P 1'
#
loop_
_entity.id
_entity.type
_entity.pdbx_description
1 polymer ?
#
loop_
_entity_poly.entity_id
_entity_poly.type
_entity_poly.pdbx_seq_one_letter_code
_entity_poly.pdbx_strand_id
1 'polypeptide(L)'
;SFLKINMYRDLEKNADKIVAHPIVRALNGEGYKSNIDYSDINCFNHDTVEPQDMFSVVDADSSQQDAILLAKRGASFLLQGPPGTGKSQTITNIIAELMADGKKVLFVSEKVAALEVVYKR
;
A
#
# COMPACT_ATOMS: atom_id res chain seq x y z
N SER A 1 16.85 17.51 18.63
CA SER A 1 17.11 16.06 18.64
C SER A 1 17.98 15.73 17.44
N PHE A 2 19.10 15.04 17.65
CA PHE A 2 20.05 14.66 16.59
C PHE A 2 19.39 13.83 15.48
N LEU A 3 18.30 13.10 15.74
CA LEU A 3 17.57 12.34 14.71
C LEU A 3 16.94 13.24 13.64
N LYS A 4 16.50 14.44 14.00
CA LYS A 4 15.87 15.38 13.05
C LYS A 4 16.87 15.97 12.05
N ILE A 5 18.16 16.08 12.43
CA ILE A 5 19.17 16.67 11.55
C ILE A 5 19.48 15.76 10.35
N ASN A 6 19.42 14.44 10.55
CA ASN A 6 19.63 13.47 9.47
C ASN A 6 18.45 13.47 8.49
N MET A 7 17.21 13.51 8.99
CA MET A 7 16.03 13.67 8.13
C MET A 7 16.10 14.97 7.33
N TYR A 8 16.45 16.08 7.97
CA TYR A 8 16.55 17.38 7.29
C TYR A 8 17.61 17.35 6.18
N ARG A 9 18.80 16.80 6.46
CA ARG A 9 19.86 16.63 5.45
C ARG A 9 19.44 15.72 4.30
N ASP A 10 18.66 14.67 4.56
CA ASP A 10 18.16 13.78 3.52
C ASP A 10 17.14 14.48 2.62
N LEU A 11 16.25 15.27 3.22
CA LEU A 11 15.30 16.11 2.48
C LEU A 11 16.02 17.15 1.61
N GLU A 12 17.03 17.85 2.14
CA GLU A 12 17.82 18.81 1.35
C GLU A 12 18.54 18.14 0.19
N LYS A 13 19.18 16.99 0.43
CA LYS A 13 19.92 16.24 -0.61
C LYS A 13 19.02 15.71 -1.72
N ASN A 14 17.77 15.40 -1.41
CA ASN A 14 16.82 14.80 -2.37
C ASN A 14 15.70 15.76 -2.77
N ALA A 15 15.81 17.06 -2.48
CA ALA A 15 14.75 18.05 -2.69
C ALA A 15 14.17 18.01 -4.10
N ASP A 16 15.02 18.03 -5.13
CA ASP A 16 14.58 18.00 -6.53
C ASP A 16 13.78 16.74 -6.88
N LYS A 17 14.20 15.57 -6.36
CA LYS A 17 13.49 14.30 -6.59
C LYS A 17 12.14 14.27 -5.88
N ILE A 18 12.07 14.80 -4.67
CA ILE A 18 10.85 14.86 -3.86
C ILE A 18 9.83 15.78 -4.53
N VAL A 19 10.26 16.97 -4.96
CA VAL A 19 9.39 17.95 -5.65
C VAL A 19 8.91 17.41 -6.99
N ALA A 20 9.74 16.66 -7.72
CA ALA A 20 9.34 16.03 -8.97
C ALA A 20 8.37 14.84 -8.79
N HIS A 21 8.26 14.29 -7.58
CA HIS A 21 7.51 13.05 -7.35
C HIS A 21 5.99 13.26 -7.54
N PRO A 22 5.30 12.43 -8.35
CA PRO A 22 3.88 12.64 -8.69
C PRO A 22 2.95 12.74 -7.47
N ILE A 23 3.17 11.90 -6.44
CA ILE A 23 2.35 11.92 -5.21
C ILE A 23 2.56 13.21 -4.42
N VAL A 24 3.78 13.73 -4.36
CA VAL A 24 4.10 14.95 -3.60
C VAL A 24 3.44 16.16 -4.28
N ARG A 25 3.52 16.24 -5.61
CA ARG A 25 2.81 17.25 -6.40
C ARG A 25 1.29 17.16 -6.22
N ALA A 26 0.75 15.95 -6.18
CA ALA A 26 -0.67 15.71 -5.93
C ALA A 26 -1.14 16.24 -4.58
N LEU A 27 -0.36 16.01 -3.53
CA LEU A 27 -0.65 16.54 -2.19
C LEU A 27 -0.60 18.08 -2.15
N ASN A 28 0.15 18.72 -3.05
CA ASN A 28 0.20 20.17 -3.21
C ASN A 28 -0.94 20.73 -4.10
N GLY A 29 -1.89 19.90 -4.52
CA GLY A 29 -3.07 20.33 -5.29
C GLY A 29 -2.87 20.32 -6.80
N GLU A 30 -1.71 19.89 -7.30
CA GLU A 30 -1.58 19.55 -8.72
C GLU A 30 -2.38 18.26 -8.98
N GLY A 31 -3.10 18.15 -10.10
CA GLY A 31 -3.89 16.95 -10.36
C GLY A 31 -3.03 15.67 -10.34
N TYR A 32 -3.49 14.62 -9.65
CA TYR A 32 -2.84 13.31 -9.68
C TYR A 32 -3.23 12.54 -10.94
N LYS A 33 -2.29 12.34 -11.86
CA LYS A 33 -2.48 11.42 -12.99
C LYS A 33 -2.04 10.02 -12.57
N SER A 34 -3.01 9.26 -12.04
CA SER A 34 -2.89 7.81 -11.92
C SER A 34 -2.82 7.19 -13.32
N ASN A 35 -1.88 6.28 -13.56
CA ASN A 35 -1.90 5.42 -14.74
C ASN A 35 -2.88 4.24 -14.58
N ILE A 36 -3.51 4.11 -13.41
CA ILE A 36 -4.43 3.04 -13.08
C ILE A 36 -5.84 3.59 -13.14
N ASP A 37 -6.66 2.93 -13.94
CA ASP A 37 -8.09 3.17 -13.98
C ASP A 37 -8.75 2.52 -12.75
N TYR A 38 -9.32 3.36 -11.88
CA TYR A 38 -10.00 2.91 -10.67
C TYR A 38 -11.42 2.40 -10.97
N SER A 39 -12.03 2.70 -12.14
CA SER A 39 -13.37 2.19 -12.45
C SER A 39 -13.41 0.69 -12.68
N ASP A 40 -12.32 0.11 -13.19
CA ASP A 40 -12.17 -1.33 -13.41
C ASP A 40 -12.01 -2.15 -12.12
N ILE A 41 -11.99 -1.47 -10.97
CA ILE A 41 -11.68 -2.06 -9.66
C ILE A 41 -12.92 -2.14 -8.79
N ASN A 42 -13.77 -1.11 -8.79
CA ASN A 42 -14.98 -1.05 -7.97
C ASN A 42 -16.03 -2.15 -8.28
N CYS A 43 -15.86 -2.91 -9.37
CA CYS A 43 -16.75 -4.01 -9.75
C CYS A 43 -15.96 -5.25 -10.22
N PHE A 44 -14.72 -5.42 -9.76
CA PHE A 44 -13.93 -6.59 -10.15
C PHE A 44 -14.55 -7.86 -9.57
N ASN A 45 -14.74 -8.88 -10.42
CA ASN A 45 -15.26 -10.17 -9.98
C ASN A 45 -14.11 -11.07 -9.49
N HIS A 46 -13.92 -11.13 -8.18
CA HIS A 46 -12.87 -11.94 -7.54
C HIS A 46 -13.05 -13.45 -7.79
N ASP A 47 -14.26 -13.92 -8.09
CA ASP A 47 -14.53 -15.34 -8.39
C ASP A 47 -13.95 -15.80 -9.74
N THR A 48 -13.48 -14.86 -10.57
CA THR A 48 -12.82 -15.18 -11.85
C THR A 48 -11.31 -15.39 -11.73
N VAL A 49 -10.73 -15.17 -10.54
CA VAL A 49 -9.31 -15.37 -10.29
C VAL A 49 -9.06 -16.84 -10.00
N GLU A 50 -8.14 -17.45 -10.75
CA GLU A 50 -7.76 -18.84 -10.51
C GLU A 50 -7.07 -18.98 -9.15
N PRO A 51 -7.37 -20.03 -8.36
CA PRO A 51 -6.80 -20.20 -7.01
C PRO A 51 -5.27 -20.21 -6.97
N GLN A 52 -4.62 -20.63 -8.06
CA GLN A 52 -3.16 -20.67 -8.20
C GLN A 52 -2.51 -19.27 -8.31
N ASP A 53 -3.30 -18.24 -8.66
CA ASP A 53 -2.86 -16.86 -8.83
C ASP A 53 -3.20 -15.97 -7.61
N MET A 54 -3.70 -16.60 -6.53
CA MET A 54 -4.08 -15.96 -5.28
C MET A 54 -3.11 -16.39 -4.16
N PHE A 55 -2.47 -15.41 -3.53
CA PHE A 55 -1.42 -15.62 -2.52
C PHE A 55 -1.79 -14.99 -1.17
N SER A 56 -3.09 -14.81 -0.93
CA SER A 56 -3.62 -14.31 0.33
C SER A 56 -3.41 -15.36 1.43
N VAL A 57 -2.81 -14.95 2.55
CA VAL A 57 -2.41 -15.83 3.66
C VAL A 57 -3.41 -15.83 4.82
N VAL A 58 -4.33 -14.87 4.82
CA VAL A 58 -5.46 -14.77 5.76
C VAL A 58 -6.74 -14.43 5.01
N ASP A 59 -7.89 -14.69 5.63
CA ASP A 59 -9.20 -14.38 5.05
C ASP A 59 -9.33 -12.88 4.70
N ALA A 60 -9.99 -12.61 3.58
CA ALA A 60 -10.30 -11.27 3.10
C ALA A 60 -11.73 -11.25 2.55
N ASP A 61 -12.52 -10.26 2.99
CA ASP A 61 -13.79 -9.94 2.35
C ASP A 61 -13.56 -9.20 1.01
N SER A 62 -14.62 -9.01 0.22
CA SER A 62 -14.53 -8.39 -1.11
C SER A 62 -13.86 -7.01 -1.10
N SER A 63 -14.14 -6.18 -0.09
CA SER A 63 -13.53 -4.84 0.01
C SER A 63 -12.04 -4.90 0.32
N GLN A 64 -11.60 -5.91 1.08
CA GLN A 64 -10.19 -6.16 1.33
C GLN A 64 -9.50 -6.73 0.08
N GLN A 65 -10.19 -7.60 -0.68
CA GLN A 65 -9.71 -8.10 -1.96
C GLN A 65 -9.52 -6.98 -2.99
N ASP A 66 -10.41 -5.98 -3.04
CA ASP A 66 -10.26 -4.79 -3.88
C ASP A 66 -8.97 -4.02 -3.55
N ALA A 67 -8.68 -3.84 -2.25
CA ALA A 67 -7.44 -3.20 -1.79
C ALA A 67 -6.18 -4.00 -2.16
N ILE A 68 -6.24 -5.33 -2.08
CA ILE A 68 -5.16 -6.21 -2.51
C ILE A 68 -4.93 -6.08 -4.02
N LEU A 69 -6.00 -6.12 -4.81
CA LEU A 69 -5.94 -5.97 -6.27
C LEU A 69 -5.35 -4.61 -6.68
N LEU A 70 -5.76 -3.53 -6.01
CA LEU A 70 -5.20 -2.19 -6.18
C LEU A 70 -3.69 -2.19 -5.98
N ALA A 71 -3.22 -2.80 -4.91
CA ALA A 71 -1.80 -2.89 -4.60
C ALA A 71 -1.04 -3.72 -5.66
N LYS A 72 -1.59 -4.86 -6.10
CA LYS A 72 -0.99 -5.69 -7.17
C LYS A 72 -0.82 -4.90 -8.46
N ARG A 73 -1.83 -4.10 -8.84
CA ARG A 73 -1.81 -3.20 -10.01
C ARG A 73 -0.87 -2.00 -9.85
N GLY A 74 -0.28 -1.79 -8.68
CA GLY A 74 0.67 -0.72 -8.41
C GLY A 74 0.02 0.61 -8.01
N ALA A 75 -1.23 0.58 -7.55
CA ALA A 75 -1.93 1.79 -7.14
C ALA A 75 -1.37 2.34 -5.83
N SER A 76 -1.29 3.67 -5.77
CA SER A 76 -1.13 4.39 -4.52
C SER A 76 -2.52 4.76 -4.01
N PHE A 77 -2.86 4.33 -2.80
CA PHE A 77 -4.20 4.55 -2.24
C PHE A 77 -4.15 4.66 -0.72
N LEU A 78 -5.23 5.20 -0.17
CA LEU A 78 -5.45 5.29 1.26
C LEU A 78 -6.40 4.17 1.68
N LEU A 79 -5.93 3.27 2.54
CA LEU A 79 -6.77 2.22 3.12
C LEU A 79 -7.42 2.74 4.41
N GLN A 80 -8.72 3.00 4.35
CA GLN A 80 -9.52 3.44 5.50
C GLN A 80 -10.54 2.38 5.89
N GLY A 81 -10.76 2.24 7.19
CA GLY A 81 -11.79 1.37 7.74
C GLY A 81 -11.93 1.59 9.25
N PRO A 82 -13.13 1.40 9.83
CA PRO A 82 -13.33 1.46 11.28
C PRO A 82 -12.36 0.57 12.08
N PRO A 83 -12.16 0.82 13.38
CA PRO A 83 -11.43 -0.10 14.25
C PRO A 83 -12.03 -1.51 14.16
N GLY A 84 -11.19 -2.53 14.05
CA GLY A 84 -11.61 -3.93 13.97
C GLY A 84 -11.96 -4.47 12.57
N THR A 85 -11.97 -3.65 11.51
CA THR A 85 -12.32 -4.10 10.14
C THR A 85 -11.16 -4.74 9.36
N GLY A 86 -10.31 -5.52 10.04
CA GLY A 86 -9.30 -6.32 9.33
C GLY A 86 -8.17 -5.57 8.61
N LYS A 87 -8.00 -4.25 8.75
CA LYS A 87 -6.92 -3.50 8.03
C LYS A 87 -5.53 -4.14 8.09
N SER A 88 -5.13 -4.64 9.27
CA SER A 88 -3.84 -5.33 9.40
C SER A 88 -3.81 -6.67 8.64
N GLN A 89 -4.95 -7.37 8.50
CA GLN A 89 -5.07 -8.57 7.67
C GLN A 89 -4.92 -8.20 6.19
N THR A 90 -5.59 -7.12 5.76
CA THR A 90 -5.45 -6.58 4.40
C THR A 90 -4.00 -6.21 4.09
N ILE A 91 -3.29 -5.56 5.01
CA ILE A 91 -1.87 -5.23 4.86
C ILE A 91 -1.02 -6.51 4.74
N THR A 92 -1.25 -7.51 5.60
CA THR A 92 -0.54 -8.80 5.53
C THR A 92 -0.72 -9.46 4.16
N ASN A 93 -1.95 -9.51 3.65
CA ASN A 93 -2.22 -10.08 2.33
C ASN A 93 -1.59 -9.28 1.19
N ILE A 94 -1.64 -7.93 1.23
CA ILE A 94 -0.94 -7.08 0.25
C ILE A 94 0.55 -7.42 0.21
N ILE A 95 1.20 -7.54 1.38
CA ILE A 95 2.62 -7.87 1.45
C ILE A 95 2.89 -9.26 0.87
N ALA A 96 2.08 -10.26 1.24
CA ALA A 96 2.22 -11.63 0.73
C ALA A 96 2.09 -11.70 -0.79
N GLU A 97 1.05 -11.08 -1.36
CA GLU A 97 0.79 -11.04 -2.80
C GLU A 97 1.91 -10.34 -3.58
N LEU A 98 2.39 -9.20 -3.09
CA LEU A 98 3.49 -8.49 -3.74
C LEU A 98 4.82 -9.27 -3.66
N MET A 99 5.06 -10.01 -2.57
CA MET A 99 6.23 -10.87 -2.45
C MET A 99 6.14 -12.10 -3.36
N ALA A 100 4.95 -12.69 -3.50
CA ALA A 100 4.70 -13.78 -4.44
C ALA A 100 4.94 -13.34 -5.89
N ASP A 101 4.57 -12.10 -6.23
CA ASP A 101 4.89 -11.45 -7.52
C ASP A 101 6.39 -11.08 -7.66
N GLY A 102 7.25 -11.45 -6.72
CA GLY A 102 8.69 -11.20 -6.75
C GLY A 102 9.11 -9.76 -6.45
N LYS A 103 8.20 -8.91 -5.92
CA LYS A 103 8.53 -7.52 -5.58
C LYS A 103 9.21 -7.41 -4.22
N LYS A 104 9.99 -6.35 -4.05
CA LYS A 104 10.54 -5.95 -2.74
C LYS A 104 9.56 -5.00 -2.06
N VAL A 105 9.21 -5.27 -0.81
CA VAL A 105 8.22 -4.50 -0.05
C VAL A 105 8.88 -3.82 1.15
N LEU A 106 8.68 -2.51 1.30
CA LEU A 106 9.09 -1.74 2.49
C LEU A 106 7.84 -1.40 3.30
N PHE A 107 7.69 -2.04 4.46
CA PHE A 107 6.62 -1.75 5.40
C PHE A 107 7.11 -0.84 6.53
N VAL A 108 6.44 0.30 6.73
CA VAL A 108 6.81 1.33 7.71
C VAL A 108 5.60 1.68 8.56
N SER A 109 5.82 1.89 9.86
CA SER A 109 4.80 2.33 10.81
C SER A 109 5.44 3.20 11.89
N GLU A 110 4.66 4.14 12.44
CA GLU A 110 5.05 4.92 13.62
C GLU A 110 5.09 4.05 14.89
N LYS A 111 4.16 3.09 14.99
CA LYS A 111 3.99 2.24 16.18
C LYS A 111 4.59 0.86 15.93
N VAL A 112 5.52 0.46 16.79
CA VAL A 112 6.15 -0.88 16.78
C VAL A 112 5.10 -1.99 16.89
N ALA A 113 4.06 -1.81 17.71
CA ALA A 113 2.99 -2.79 17.85
C ALA A 113 2.30 -3.12 16.51
N ALA A 114 2.15 -2.15 15.61
CA ALA A 114 1.57 -2.41 14.28
C ALA A 114 2.52 -3.22 13.38
N LEU A 115 3.85 -3.01 13.52
CA LEU A 115 4.86 -3.84 12.84
C LEU A 115 4.78 -5.28 13.34
N GLU A 116 4.72 -5.49 14.65
CA GLU A 116 4.66 -6.82 15.25
C GLU A 116 3.39 -7.59 14.87
N VAL A 117 2.24 -6.92 14.83
CA VAL A 117 0.96 -7.55 14.46
C VAL A 117 1.01 -8.10 13.03
N VAL A 118 1.59 -7.35 12.10
CA VAL A 118 1.73 -7.78 10.71
C VAL A 118 2.81 -8.86 10.58
N TYR A 119 3.93 -8.72 11.28
CA TYR A 119 5.05 -9.69 11.22
C TYR A 119 4.71 -11.07 11.79
N LYS A 120 3.85 -11.15 12.82
CA LYS A 120 3.46 -12.41 13.45
C LYS A 120 2.43 -13.22 12.66
N ARG A 121 1.74 -12.59 11.72
CA ARG A 121 0.74 -13.23 10.84
C ARG A 121 1.43 -13.72 9.59
#